data_AF-A0A966TSP6-F1
#
_entry.id   AF-A0A966TSP6-F1
#
_cell.length_a   1.000
_cell.length_b   1.000
_cell.length_c   1.000
_cell.angle_alpha   90.00
_cell.angle_beta   90.00
_cell.angle_gamma   90.00
#
_symmetry.space_group_name_H-M   'P 1'
#
loop_
_entity.id
_entity.type
_entity.pdbx_description
1 polymer ?
#
loop_
_entity_poly.entity_id
_entity_poly.type
_entity_poly.pdbx_seq_one_letter_code
_entity_poly.pdbx_strand_id
1 'polypeptide(L)'
;RVKGGRLAQAAFPARTITLAISDVPGDDPSTIASGPTVGDRTTRADAIKILRKYHLELPPAIDTLLASEHSESPHPDDASLSRTEYSVTATPADALRAAASLAQQQGFRITELGDDVEGLAQDIAAEHARRFQDLQHKPTPSPFLMLSGGELTVRVNGKGRGGPNQEYLLALAIALDGRRDTFAIACDTDGIDGASASAGALITPDTLARARSLGMHPQDYLSDNNAGAFFERLGDLVTTGPTCTNVNDFRARAAAVCHVARSVCRRAERRLCSIDDGHPVNPASRRYLNRLSDLLFVMARSLNRAAGTPDVLWQRDFSSPKEPEDSNA
;
A
#
# COMPACT_ATOMS: atom_id res chain seq x y z
N ARG A 1 19.26 7.74 21.76
CA ARG A 1 19.30 6.72 22.83
C ARG A 1 18.93 5.32 22.34
N VAL A 2 17.91 5.13 21.48
CA VAL A 2 17.53 3.79 20.97
C VAL A 2 17.75 3.55 19.47
N LYS A 3 17.82 4.60 18.66
CA LYS A 3 18.05 4.54 17.20
C LYS A 3 19.50 4.18 16.85
N GLY A 4 19.73 3.73 15.60
CA GLY A 4 21.04 3.40 15.06
C GLY A 4 21.72 2.29 15.85
N GLY A 5 21.05 1.14 15.99
CA GLY A 5 21.57 -0.06 16.64
C GLY A 5 21.61 -0.01 18.17
N ARG A 6 21.31 1.13 18.80
CA ARG A 6 21.44 1.29 20.26
C ARG A 6 20.44 0.49 21.08
N LEU A 7 19.28 0.12 20.53
CA LEU A 7 18.37 -0.78 21.22
C LEU A 7 18.95 -2.20 21.29
N ALA A 8 19.53 -2.68 20.19
CA ALA A 8 20.23 -3.96 20.17
C ALA A 8 21.46 -3.94 21.09
N GLN A 9 22.25 -2.86 21.07
CA GLN A 9 23.38 -2.67 21.98
C GLN A 9 22.96 -2.71 23.45
N ALA A 10 21.83 -2.09 23.81
CA ALA A 10 21.31 -2.11 25.18
C ALA A 10 20.77 -3.49 25.59
N ALA A 11 20.30 -4.31 24.63
CA ALA A 11 19.83 -5.66 24.87
C ALA A 11 20.97 -6.69 24.98
N PHE A 12 22.14 -6.41 24.41
CA PHE A 12 23.31 -7.28 24.47
C PHE A 12 23.68 -7.61 25.94
N PRO A 13 23.97 -8.90 26.28
CA PRO A 13 24.22 -10.04 25.40
C PRO A 13 23.00 -10.90 25.04
N ALA A 14 21.77 -10.45 25.32
CA ALA A 14 20.56 -11.17 24.91
C ALA A 14 20.45 -11.22 23.38
N ARG A 15 19.82 -12.29 22.86
CA ARG A 15 19.51 -12.41 21.42
C ARG A 15 18.36 -11.45 21.08
N THR A 16 18.52 -10.69 20.00
CA THR A 16 17.51 -9.76 19.50
C THR A 16 17.05 -10.23 18.13
N ILE A 17 15.74 -10.44 17.94
CA ILE A 17 15.15 -10.79 16.64
C ILE A 17 14.19 -9.67 16.27
N THR A 18 14.43 -9.05 15.12
CA THR A 18 13.56 -7.98 14.58
C THR A 18 12.77 -8.51 13.40
N LEU A 19 11.44 -8.45 13.51
CA LEU A 19 10.52 -8.70 12.42
C LEU A 19 9.92 -7.35 12.00
N ALA A 20 10.32 -6.86 10.83
CA ALA A 20 9.93 -5.56 10.33
C ALA A 20 8.84 -5.68 9.27
N ILE A 21 8.00 -4.66 9.19
CA ILE A 21 7.14 -4.35 8.05
C ILE A 21 7.73 -3.06 7.47
N SER A 22 8.01 -3.06 6.18
CA SER A 22 8.62 -1.91 5.51
C SER A 22 7.55 -1.01 4.91
N ASP A 23 7.59 0.26 5.28
CA ASP A 23 6.89 1.39 4.67
C ASP A 23 7.87 2.34 3.95
N VAL A 24 9.13 1.91 3.78
CA VAL A 24 10.22 2.72 3.23
C VAL A 24 10.60 2.20 1.85
N PRO A 25 10.65 3.07 0.82
CA PRO A 25 11.17 2.69 -0.49
C PRO A 25 12.57 2.04 -0.39
N GLY A 26 12.73 0.88 -1.05
CA GLY A 26 13.99 0.12 -1.05
C GLY A 26 14.24 -0.75 0.19
N ASP A 27 13.32 -0.78 1.16
CA ASP A 27 13.30 -1.70 2.31
C ASP A 27 14.55 -1.68 3.20
N ASP A 28 15.31 -0.58 3.21
CA ASP A 28 16.56 -0.47 3.97
C ASP A 28 16.32 -0.58 5.49
N PRO A 29 16.82 -1.65 6.16
CA PRO A 29 16.67 -1.83 7.59
C PRO A 29 17.20 -0.70 8.45
N SER A 30 18.19 0.07 7.97
CA SER A 30 18.76 1.19 8.72
C SER A 30 17.83 2.41 8.76
N THR A 31 16.92 2.49 7.78
CA THR A 31 15.97 3.60 7.64
C THR A 31 14.65 3.29 8.36
N ILE A 32 14.19 2.03 8.32
CA ILE A 32 12.96 1.59 9.01
C ILE A 32 13.07 1.87 10.51
N ALA A 33 12.19 2.74 11.03
CA ALA A 33 12.20 3.24 12.41
C ALA A 33 13.55 3.86 12.86
N SER A 34 14.39 4.31 11.91
CA SER A 34 15.79 4.71 12.13
C SER A 34 16.68 3.59 12.72
N GLY A 35 16.44 2.35 12.29
CA GLY A 35 17.30 1.20 12.53
C GLY A 35 17.65 0.95 14.01
N PRO A 36 16.70 0.85 14.94
CA PRO A 36 17.03 0.74 16.38
C PRO A 36 17.83 -0.52 16.73
N THR A 37 17.70 -1.57 15.92
CA THR A 37 18.37 -2.86 16.09
C THR A 37 19.38 -3.15 14.97
N VAL A 38 19.65 -2.18 14.10
CA VAL A 38 20.56 -2.31 12.95
C VAL A 38 21.69 -1.30 13.13
N GLY A 39 22.93 -1.73 12.91
CA GLY A 39 24.08 -0.83 13.01
C GLY A 39 24.02 0.29 11.98
N ASP A 40 24.60 1.43 12.34
CA ASP A 40 24.62 2.64 11.53
C ASP A 40 25.95 2.75 10.79
N ARG A 41 25.91 2.90 9.46
CA ARG A 41 27.13 3.10 8.65
C ARG A 41 27.61 4.54 8.66
N THR A 42 26.76 5.48 9.05
CA THR A 42 27.14 6.88 9.20
C THR A 42 27.87 7.10 10.51
N THR A 43 28.57 8.21 10.62
CA THR A 43 29.32 8.58 11.80
C THR A 43 28.80 9.87 12.43
N ARG A 44 29.16 10.08 13.70
CA ARG A 44 29.03 11.38 14.36
C ARG A 44 29.63 12.53 13.54
N ALA A 45 30.74 12.29 12.84
CA ALA A 45 31.38 13.30 12.00
C ALA A 45 30.50 13.69 10.80
N ASP A 46 29.78 12.74 10.21
CA ASP A 46 28.83 13.00 9.12
C ASP A 46 27.66 13.86 9.61
N ALA A 47 27.12 13.57 10.80
CA ALA A 47 26.09 14.39 11.42
C ALA A 47 26.57 15.84 11.61
N ILE A 48 27.77 16.05 12.17
CA ILE A 48 28.36 17.39 12.34
C ILE A 48 28.54 18.09 10.99
N LYS A 49 28.97 17.37 9.95
CA LYS A 49 29.12 17.92 8.59
C LYS A 49 27.79 18.40 8.02
N ILE A 50 26.70 17.67 8.24
CA ILE A 50 25.34 18.06 7.83
C ILE A 50 24.89 19.32 8.57
N LEU A 51 25.07 19.38 9.90
CA LEU A 51 24.70 20.54 10.71
C LEU A 51 25.42 21.81 10.25
N ARG A 52 26.71 21.70 9.95
CA ARG A 52 27.52 22.81 9.39
C ARG A 52 27.08 23.20 7.98
N LYS A 53 26.79 22.22 7.12
CA LYS A 53 26.34 22.45 5.74
C LYS A 53 25.07 23.30 5.69
N TYR A 54 24.14 23.08 6.62
CA TYR A 54 22.87 23.80 6.67
C TYR A 54 22.83 24.96 7.68
N HIS A 55 23.98 25.31 8.29
CA HIS A 55 24.11 26.41 9.24
C HIS A 55 23.06 26.36 10.38
N LEU A 56 22.79 25.17 10.91
CA LEU A 56 21.78 24.99 11.95
C LEU A 56 22.33 25.42 13.31
N GLU A 57 21.62 26.31 13.99
CA GLU A 57 21.92 26.67 15.38
C GLU A 57 21.49 25.55 16.32
N LEU A 58 22.41 25.10 17.18
CA LEU A 58 22.19 23.97 18.07
C LEU A 58 21.96 24.43 19.51
N PRO A 59 21.02 23.81 20.24
CA PRO A 59 20.94 23.97 21.68
C PRO A 59 22.22 23.45 22.36
N PRO A 60 22.71 24.07 23.46
CA PRO A 60 23.95 23.66 24.13
C PRO A 60 24.02 22.18 24.54
N ALA A 61 22.86 21.57 24.84
CA ALA A 61 22.76 20.15 25.17
C ALA A 61 23.14 19.23 23.99
N ILE A 62 22.82 19.63 22.76
CA ILE A 62 23.15 18.87 21.55
C ILE A 62 24.64 19.02 21.23
N ASP A 63 25.20 20.23 21.36
CA ASP A 63 26.65 20.44 21.22
C ASP A 63 27.44 19.59 22.22
N THR A 64 27.01 19.58 23.48
CA THR A 64 27.64 18.76 24.53
C THR A 64 27.57 17.26 24.18
N LEU A 65 26.42 16.80 23.68
CA LEU A 65 26.25 15.41 23.26
C LEU A 65 27.17 15.06 22.08
N LEU A 66 27.20 15.88 21.03
CA LEU A 66 28.01 15.65 19.84
C LEU A 66 29.52 15.75 20.12
N ALA A 67 29.93 16.49 21.14
CA ALA A 67 31.31 16.48 21.60
C ALA A 67 31.72 15.15 22.28
N SER A 68 30.76 14.42 22.84
CA SER A 68 31.00 13.14 23.53
C SER A 68 31.15 11.97 22.55
N GLU A 69 32.07 11.05 22.84
CA GLU A 69 32.21 9.78 22.10
C GLU A 69 30.95 8.89 22.22
N HIS A 70 30.17 9.05 23.30
CA HIS A 70 28.92 8.32 23.52
C HIS A 70 27.83 8.65 22.49
N SER A 71 28.00 9.71 21.70
CA SER A 71 27.08 10.07 20.62
C SER A 71 27.32 9.29 19.33
N GLU A 72 28.41 8.51 19.24
CA GLU A 72 28.63 7.60 18.12
C GLU A 72 27.66 6.41 18.19
N SER A 73 27.12 6.01 17.04
CA SER A 73 26.26 4.81 16.94
C SER A 73 27.13 3.56 16.76
N PRO A 74 26.67 2.37 17.19
CA PRO A 74 27.33 1.12 16.83
C PRO A 74 27.37 0.93 15.31
N HIS A 75 28.56 0.69 14.77
CA HIS A 75 28.77 0.26 13.39
C HIS A 75 28.12 -1.11 13.14
N PRO A 76 27.71 -1.48 11.92
CA PRO A 76 27.17 -2.82 11.62
C PRO A 76 28.03 -4.01 12.10
N ASP A 77 29.34 -3.81 12.21
CA ASP A 77 30.31 -4.84 12.65
C ASP A 77 30.59 -4.79 14.17
N ASP A 78 29.89 -3.94 14.94
CA ASP A 78 30.07 -3.83 16.38
C ASP A 78 29.70 -5.15 17.09
N ALA A 79 30.56 -5.60 18.02
CA ALA A 79 30.37 -6.85 18.74
C ALA A 79 29.05 -6.91 19.52
N SER A 80 28.52 -5.77 19.97
CA SER A 80 27.22 -5.69 20.64
C SER A 80 26.03 -6.05 19.73
N LEU A 81 26.23 -6.03 18.41
CA LEU A 81 25.21 -6.42 17.43
C LEU A 81 25.31 -7.89 17.00
N SER A 82 26.34 -8.63 17.43
CA SER A 82 26.64 -10.01 17.01
C SER A 82 25.53 -11.04 17.25
N ARG A 83 24.55 -10.71 18.10
CA ARG A 83 23.39 -11.57 18.44
C ARG A 83 22.06 -10.99 17.94
N THR A 84 22.12 -10.17 16.91
CA THR A 84 20.95 -9.54 16.31
C THR A 84 20.63 -10.17 14.96
N GLU A 85 19.37 -10.52 14.77
CA GLU A 85 18.81 -10.96 13.51
C GLU A 85 17.73 -9.96 13.08
N TYR A 86 17.68 -9.66 11.79
CA TYR A 86 16.71 -8.74 11.20
C TYR A 86 16.07 -9.39 9.98
N SER A 87 14.74 -9.38 9.93
CA SER A 87 13.97 -9.89 8.81
C SER A 87 12.85 -8.92 8.48
N VAL A 88 12.81 -8.45 7.22
CA VAL A 88 11.64 -7.77 6.67
C VAL A 88 10.64 -8.86 6.27
N THR A 89 9.45 -8.79 6.84
CA THR A 89 8.41 -9.83 6.74
C THR A 89 7.25 -9.44 5.82
N ALA A 90 7.15 -8.16 5.48
CA ALA A 90 6.21 -7.61 4.50
C ALA A 90 6.80 -6.33 3.90
N THR A 91 6.68 -6.20 2.58
CA THR A 91 7.12 -5.04 1.80
C THR A 91 6.01 -4.56 0.85
N PRO A 92 6.11 -3.35 0.27
CA PRO A 92 5.24 -2.92 -0.83
C PRO A 92 5.26 -3.89 -2.01
N ALA A 93 6.43 -4.43 -2.36
CA ALA A 93 6.62 -5.44 -3.41
C ALA A 93 5.73 -6.68 -3.20
N ASP A 94 5.59 -7.14 -1.95
CA ASP A 94 4.77 -8.30 -1.62
C ASP A 94 3.29 -8.06 -1.91
N ALA A 95 2.81 -6.84 -1.67
CA ALA A 95 1.43 -6.45 -1.99
C ALA A 95 1.18 -6.45 -3.50
N LEU A 96 2.10 -5.88 -4.29
CA LEU A 96 2.00 -5.89 -5.76
C LEU A 96 2.07 -7.31 -6.32
N ARG A 97 3.02 -8.13 -5.85
CA ARG A 97 3.17 -9.53 -6.30
C ARG A 97 1.92 -10.36 -6.01
N ALA A 98 1.30 -10.15 -4.85
CA ALA A 98 0.05 -10.82 -4.50
C ALA A 98 -1.09 -10.42 -5.44
N ALA A 99 -1.20 -9.14 -5.80
CA ALA A 99 -2.19 -8.65 -6.76
C ALA A 99 -1.93 -9.17 -8.19
N ALA A 100 -0.67 -9.15 -8.64
CA ALA A 100 -0.24 -9.67 -9.93
C ALA A 100 -0.59 -11.16 -10.08
N SER A 101 -0.22 -11.97 -9.09
CA SER A 101 -0.47 -13.42 -9.09
C SER A 101 -1.95 -13.76 -9.26
N LEU A 102 -2.82 -13.02 -8.56
CA LEU A 102 -4.26 -13.20 -8.70
C LEU A 102 -4.75 -12.81 -10.09
N ALA A 103 -4.36 -11.62 -10.55
CA ALA A 103 -4.82 -11.12 -11.83
C ALA A 103 -4.39 -12.05 -12.97
N GLN A 104 -3.18 -12.63 -12.90
CA GLN A 104 -2.72 -13.68 -13.81
C GLN A 104 -3.62 -14.93 -13.79
N GLN A 105 -4.03 -15.40 -12.60
CA GLN A 105 -4.97 -16.53 -12.47
C GLN A 105 -6.34 -16.24 -13.09
N GLN A 106 -6.71 -14.96 -13.21
CA GLN A 106 -7.94 -14.51 -13.88
C GLN A 106 -7.73 -14.18 -15.37
N GLY A 107 -6.55 -14.51 -15.93
CA GLY A 107 -6.25 -14.32 -17.35
C GLY A 107 -5.79 -12.91 -17.73
N PHE A 108 -5.43 -12.05 -16.76
CA PHE A 108 -4.88 -10.73 -17.07
C PHE A 108 -3.40 -10.81 -17.43
N ARG A 109 -3.01 -10.06 -18.45
CA ARG A 109 -1.60 -9.72 -18.71
C ARG A 109 -1.17 -8.62 -17.75
N ILE A 110 -0.11 -8.84 -16.98
CA ILE A 110 0.37 -7.85 -16.01
C ILE A 110 1.49 -7.01 -16.62
N THR A 111 1.50 -5.72 -16.29
CA THR A 111 2.63 -4.82 -16.53
C THR A 111 2.92 -4.11 -15.21
N GLU A 112 3.96 -4.56 -14.52
CA GLU A 112 4.43 -3.93 -13.28
C GLU A 112 5.31 -2.73 -13.64
N LEU A 113 5.06 -1.60 -12.98
CA LEU A 113 5.75 -0.33 -13.22
C LEU A 113 6.79 -0.01 -12.15
N GLY A 114 6.86 -0.82 -11.08
CA GLY A 114 7.72 -0.63 -9.92
C GLY A 114 6.92 -0.54 -8.61
N ASP A 115 7.58 -0.83 -7.50
CA ASP A 115 7.09 -0.71 -6.13
C ASP A 115 7.67 0.50 -5.37
N ASP A 116 8.56 1.24 -6.02
CA ASP A 116 9.28 2.42 -5.52
C ASP A 116 9.00 3.68 -6.36
N VAL A 117 7.81 3.79 -6.95
CA VAL A 117 7.46 4.95 -7.80
C VAL A 117 7.28 6.19 -6.93
N GLU A 118 8.21 7.15 -7.10
CA GLU A 118 8.19 8.45 -6.43
C GLU A 118 7.99 9.59 -7.45
N GLY A 119 7.31 10.65 -7.03
CA GLY A 119 7.15 11.85 -7.86
C GLY A 119 5.90 12.66 -7.53
N LEU A 120 5.61 13.67 -8.34
CA LEU A 120 4.36 14.42 -8.25
C LEU A 120 3.22 13.57 -8.82
N ALA A 121 2.11 13.50 -8.08
CA ALA A 121 0.96 12.66 -8.41
C ALA A 121 0.44 12.89 -9.85
N GLN A 122 0.37 14.17 -10.27
CA GLN A 122 -0.09 14.54 -11.62
C GLN A 122 0.88 14.12 -12.72
N ASP A 123 2.19 14.22 -12.48
CA ASP A 123 3.22 13.87 -13.46
C ASP A 123 3.25 12.36 -13.70
N ILE A 124 3.20 11.58 -12.61
CA ILE A 124 3.15 10.11 -12.66
C ILE A 124 1.83 9.65 -13.29
N ALA A 125 0.70 10.31 -13.01
CA ALA A 125 -0.56 10.01 -13.67
C ALA A 125 -0.50 10.23 -15.19
N ALA A 126 0.10 11.32 -15.65
CA ALA A 126 0.27 11.62 -17.07
C ALA A 126 1.22 10.61 -17.76
N GLU A 127 2.29 10.19 -17.09
CA GLU A 127 3.16 9.13 -17.58
C GLU A 127 2.44 7.79 -17.69
N HIS A 128 1.73 7.38 -16.63
CA HIS A 128 0.99 6.12 -16.61
C HIS A 128 -0.13 6.11 -17.66
N ALA A 129 -0.81 7.23 -17.89
CA ALA A 129 -1.79 7.37 -18.96
C ALA A 129 -1.17 7.10 -20.35
N ARG A 130 0.01 7.67 -20.64
CA ARG A 130 0.74 7.43 -21.89
C ARG A 130 1.12 5.95 -22.05
N ARG A 131 1.74 5.36 -21.01
CA ARG A 131 2.11 3.93 -21.02
C ARG A 131 0.88 3.03 -21.23
N PHE A 132 -0.25 3.36 -20.61
CA PHE A 132 -1.51 2.63 -20.80
C PHE A 132 -1.98 2.68 -22.25
N GLN A 133 -1.97 3.86 -22.86
CA GLN A 133 -2.34 4.05 -24.27
C GLN A 133 -1.41 3.25 -25.20
N ASP A 134 -0.10 3.26 -24.97
CA ASP A 134 0.87 2.50 -25.78
C ASP A 134 0.65 0.99 -25.72
N LEU A 135 0.31 0.46 -24.53
CA LEU A 135 0.04 -0.96 -24.34
C LEU A 135 -1.25 -1.42 -25.05
N GLN A 136 -2.24 -0.53 -25.19
CA GLN A 136 -3.49 -0.86 -25.86
C GLN A 136 -3.33 -1.01 -27.38
N HIS A 137 -2.45 -0.23 -28.01
CA HIS A 137 -2.24 -0.28 -29.47
C HIS A 137 -1.58 -1.60 -29.93
N LYS A 138 -1.15 -2.46 -29.00
CA LYS A 138 -0.61 -3.78 -29.31
C LYS A 138 -1.78 -4.77 -29.48
N PRO A 139 -1.91 -5.46 -30.62
CA PRO A 139 -2.99 -6.41 -30.86
C PRO A 139 -2.84 -7.60 -29.89
N THR A 140 -3.54 -7.52 -28.76
CA THR A 140 -3.56 -8.58 -27.76
C THR A 140 -5.00 -8.78 -27.28
N PRO A 141 -5.55 -10.00 -27.38
CA PRO A 141 -6.94 -10.27 -27.02
C PRO A 141 -7.20 -10.38 -25.50
N SER A 142 -6.16 -10.35 -24.67
CA SER A 142 -6.28 -10.52 -23.21
C SER A 142 -6.44 -9.18 -22.49
N PRO A 143 -7.30 -9.10 -21.45
CA PRO A 143 -7.33 -7.93 -20.59
C PRO A 143 -5.95 -7.73 -19.95
N PHE A 144 -5.53 -6.48 -19.78
CA PHE A 144 -4.26 -6.17 -19.13
C PHE A 144 -4.46 -5.34 -17.86
N LEU A 145 -3.50 -5.45 -16.95
CA LEU A 145 -3.45 -4.73 -15.68
C LEU A 145 -2.08 -4.08 -15.53
N MET A 146 -2.07 -2.77 -15.29
CA MET A 146 -0.88 -2.06 -14.84
C MET A 146 -0.89 -1.97 -13.31
N LEU A 147 0.25 -2.27 -12.70
CA LEU A 147 0.44 -2.22 -11.24
C LEU A 147 1.63 -1.31 -10.92
N SER A 148 1.47 -0.48 -9.89
CA SER A 148 2.55 0.34 -9.34
C SER A 148 2.35 0.51 -7.85
N GLY A 149 3.44 0.55 -7.09
CA GLY A 149 3.50 0.99 -5.70
C GLY A 149 4.54 2.11 -5.55
N GLY A 150 4.64 2.66 -4.34
CA GLY A 150 5.56 3.76 -4.00
C GLY A 150 4.83 4.90 -3.29
N GLU A 151 5.48 6.05 -3.21
CA GLU A 151 4.98 7.21 -2.46
C GLU A 151 4.89 8.43 -3.37
N LEU A 152 3.66 8.86 -3.69
CA LEU A 152 3.45 10.07 -4.47
C LEU A 152 3.31 11.29 -3.57
N THR A 153 3.71 12.43 -4.11
CA THR A 153 3.57 13.72 -3.44
C THR A 153 2.67 14.66 -4.22
N VAL A 154 2.09 15.63 -3.51
CA VAL A 154 1.22 16.65 -4.08
C VAL A 154 1.86 18.02 -3.88
N ARG A 155 1.86 18.84 -4.94
CA ARG A 155 2.16 20.26 -4.81
C ARG A 155 0.88 20.99 -4.43
N VAL A 156 0.79 21.38 -3.16
CA VAL A 156 -0.37 22.10 -2.63
C VAL A 156 -0.30 23.57 -3.04
N ASN A 157 -1.20 23.97 -3.92
CA ASN A 157 -1.38 25.35 -4.38
C ASN A 157 -2.80 25.87 -4.08
N GLY A 158 -3.78 24.98 -3.99
CA GLY A 158 -5.18 25.29 -3.72
C GLY A 158 -5.55 25.24 -2.24
N LYS A 159 -6.86 25.34 -1.98
CA LYS A 159 -7.46 25.27 -0.63
C LYS A 159 -8.36 24.04 -0.45
N GLY A 160 -8.37 23.15 -1.43
CA GLY A 160 -9.13 21.92 -1.41
C GLY A 160 -8.61 20.90 -0.40
N ARG A 161 -9.26 19.73 -0.43
CA ARG A 161 -8.86 18.56 0.36
C ARG A 161 -8.63 17.35 -0.54
N GLY A 162 -7.73 16.48 -0.12
CA GLY A 162 -7.46 15.20 -0.73
C GLY A 162 -6.13 14.62 -0.27
N GLY A 163 -5.60 13.71 -1.06
CA GLY A 163 -4.26 13.14 -0.89
C GLY A 163 -3.64 12.73 -2.24
N PRO A 164 -2.39 12.27 -2.21
CA PRO A 164 -1.66 11.88 -3.42
C PRO A 164 -2.39 10.84 -4.28
N ASN A 165 -3.05 9.83 -3.70
CA ASN A 165 -3.76 8.82 -4.47
C ASN A 165 -5.01 9.38 -5.17
N GLN A 166 -5.79 10.19 -4.47
CA GLN A 166 -6.93 10.89 -5.05
C GLN A 166 -6.48 11.85 -6.15
N GLU A 167 -5.43 12.65 -5.92
CA GLU A 167 -4.92 13.58 -6.93
C GLU A 167 -4.40 12.85 -8.18
N TYR A 168 -3.66 11.75 -7.97
CA TYR A 168 -3.21 10.85 -9.04
C TYR A 168 -4.39 10.32 -9.85
N LEU A 169 -5.45 9.82 -9.21
CA LEU A 169 -6.60 9.26 -9.92
C LEU A 169 -7.39 10.29 -10.69
N LEU A 170 -7.57 11.50 -10.14
CA LEU A 170 -8.25 12.57 -10.85
C LEU A 170 -7.45 13.01 -12.07
N ALA A 171 -6.13 13.19 -11.93
CA ALA A 171 -5.24 13.48 -13.04
C ALA A 171 -5.24 12.36 -14.09
N LEU A 172 -5.23 11.10 -13.65
CA LEU A 172 -5.27 9.94 -14.54
C LEU A 172 -6.58 9.89 -15.33
N ALA A 173 -7.73 10.12 -14.68
CA ALA A 173 -9.02 10.14 -15.33
C ALA A 173 -9.10 11.24 -16.40
N ILE A 174 -8.56 12.42 -16.11
CA ILE A 174 -8.46 13.54 -17.06
C ILE A 174 -7.54 13.17 -18.23
N ALA A 175 -6.35 12.64 -17.97
CA ALA A 175 -5.38 12.26 -19.00
C ALA A 175 -5.87 11.12 -19.91
N LEU A 176 -6.74 10.25 -19.40
CA LEU A 176 -7.40 9.19 -20.17
C LEU A 176 -8.70 9.64 -20.86
N ASP A 177 -9.15 10.87 -20.63
CA ASP A 177 -10.36 11.49 -21.19
C ASP A 177 -11.63 10.61 -21.09
N GLY A 178 -11.86 10.00 -19.92
CA GLY A 178 -13.10 9.25 -19.66
C GLY A 178 -13.27 8.02 -20.57
N ARG A 179 -12.16 7.34 -20.90
CA ARG A 179 -12.15 6.14 -21.73
C ARG A 179 -13.09 5.06 -21.19
N ARG A 180 -13.96 4.53 -22.06
CA ARG A 180 -15.10 3.67 -21.67
C ARG A 180 -14.75 2.27 -21.17
N ASP A 181 -13.51 1.84 -21.31
CA ASP A 181 -13.02 0.49 -21.00
C ASP A 181 -12.08 0.44 -19.79
N THR A 182 -11.86 1.58 -19.13
CA THR A 182 -10.81 1.75 -18.13
C THR A 182 -11.38 1.93 -16.73
N PHE A 183 -10.79 1.21 -15.78
CA PHE A 183 -11.06 1.33 -14.36
C PHE A 183 -9.70 1.44 -13.66
N ALA A 184 -9.61 2.23 -12.61
CA ALA A 184 -8.44 2.25 -11.75
C ALA A 184 -8.85 2.48 -10.29
N ILE A 185 -8.07 1.93 -9.38
CA ILE A 185 -8.09 2.22 -7.95
C ILE A 185 -6.68 2.65 -7.56
N ALA A 186 -6.58 3.59 -6.63
CA ALA A 186 -5.35 4.02 -5.99
C ALA A 186 -5.67 4.29 -4.54
N CYS A 187 -4.96 3.62 -3.64
CA CYS A 187 -5.16 3.74 -2.21
C CYS A 187 -3.84 3.66 -1.45
N ASP A 188 -3.73 4.42 -0.38
CA ASP A 188 -2.78 4.17 0.69
C ASP A 188 -3.19 2.90 1.43
N THR A 189 -2.21 2.03 1.70
CA THR A 189 -2.46 0.78 2.41
C THR A 189 -2.70 0.98 3.89
N ASP A 190 -2.36 2.15 4.47
CA ASP A 190 -2.66 2.52 5.85
C ASP A 190 -4.14 2.91 6.09
N GLY A 191 -4.86 3.15 5.00
CA GLY A 191 -6.27 3.50 4.98
C GLY A 191 -6.57 5.00 4.97
N ILE A 192 -5.55 5.87 4.84
CA ILE A 192 -5.64 7.33 4.93
C ILE A 192 -4.79 7.97 3.82
N ASP A 193 -5.45 8.59 2.85
CA ASP A 193 -4.81 9.33 1.77
C ASP A 193 -4.82 10.84 2.05
N GLY A 194 -3.66 11.33 2.48
CA GLY A 194 -3.44 12.74 2.80
C GLY A 194 -4.31 13.24 3.94
N ALA A 195 -4.98 14.39 3.73
CA ALA A 195 -5.85 14.99 4.75
C ALA A 195 -7.28 14.42 4.75
N SER A 196 -7.53 13.35 3.98
CA SER A 196 -8.83 12.67 3.90
C SER A 196 -8.97 11.56 4.94
N ALA A 197 -10.21 11.17 5.27
CA ALA A 197 -10.49 9.96 6.05
C ALA A 197 -10.62 8.69 5.18
N SER A 198 -10.43 8.83 3.86
CA SER A 198 -10.47 7.74 2.88
C SER A 198 -9.06 7.25 2.57
N ALA A 199 -8.93 5.97 2.25
CA ALA A 199 -7.68 5.36 1.78
C ALA A 199 -7.28 5.84 0.39
N GLY A 200 -8.22 6.39 -0.38
CA GLY A 200 -8.01 6.80 -1.76
C GLY A 200 -9.34 6.83 -2.50
N ALA A 201 -9.33 6.49 -3.78
CA ALA A 201 -10.53 6.52 -4.61
C ALA A 201 -10.53 5.45 -5.71
N LEU A 202 -11.61 5.42 -6.47
CA LEU A 202 -11.76 4.63 -7.68
C LEU A 202 -12.19 5.53 -8.85
N ILE A 203 -11.78 5.15 -10.06
CA ILE A 203 -12.32 5.70 -11.31
C ILE A 203 -12.98 4.57 -12.09
N THR A 204 -14.16 4.85 -12.62
CA THR A 204 -14.92 4.01 -13.55
C THR A 204 -15.00 4.68 -14.92
N PRO A 205 -15.36 3.93 -15.98
CA PRO A 205 -15.56 4.46 -17.33
C PRO A 205 -16.43 5.71 -17.43
N ASP A 206 -17.40 5.86 -16.52
CA ASP A 206 -18.37 6.94 -16.50
C ASP A 206 -18.05 8.04 -15.47
N THR A 207 -16.95 7.95 -14.70
CA THR A 207 -16.58 8.94 -13.66
C THR A 207 -16.62 10.39 -14.18
N LEU A 208 -15.98 10.67 -15.33
CA LEU A 208 -16.00 12.03 -15.90
C LEU A 208 -17.40 12.45 -16.41
N ALA A 209 -18.19 11.50 -16.92
CA ALA A 209 -19.55 11.76 -17.38
C ALA A 209 -20.49 12.08 -16.20
N ARG A 210 -20.38 11.32 -15.10
CA ARG A 210 -21.08 11.56 -13.83
C ARG A 210 -20.70 12.91 -13.22
N ALA A 211 -19.41 13.27 -13.24
CA ALA A 211 -18.97 14.59 -12.77
C ALA A 211 -19.62 15.73 -13.58
N ARG A 212 -19.59 15.63 -14.92
CA ARG A 212 -20.18 16.65 -15.80
C ARG A 212 -21.69 16.76 -15.62
N SER A 213 -22.42 15.66 -15.43
CA SER A 213 -23.87 15.69 -15.20
C SER A 213 -24.25 16.35 -13.86
N LEU A 214 -23.33 16.37 -12.89
CA LEU A 214 -23.47 17.09 -11.63
C LEU A 214 -22.96 18.55 -11.69
N GLY A 215 -22.58 19.04 -12.87
CA GLY A 215 -22.03 20.39 -13.06
C GLY A 215 -20.61 20.56 -12.49
N MET A 216 -19.87 19.46 -12.29
CA MET A 216 -18.51 19.49 -11.79
C MET A 216 -17.51 19.53 -12.96
N HIS A 217 -16.52 20.42 -12.86
CA HIS A 217 -15.43 20.53 -13.82
C HIS A 217 -14.16 19.88 -13.22
N PRO A 218 -13.75 18.68 -13.68
CA PRO A 218 -12.64 17.93 -13.07
C PRO A 218 -11.33 18.73 -12.95
N GLN A 219 -11.03 19.58 -13.95
CA GLN A 219 -9.82 20.39 -13.97
C GLN A 219 -9.79 21.41 -12.83
N ASP A 220 -10.94 21.99 -12.47
CA ASP A 220 -11.04 22.98 -11.39
C ASP A 220 -10.70 22.30 -10.05
N TYR A 221 -11.28 21.11 -9.81
CA TYR A 221 -10.97 20.32 -8.62
C TYR A 221 -9.51 19.89 -8.54
N LEU A 222 -8.90 19.52 -9.68
CA LEU A 222 -7.49 19.18 -9.71
C LEU A 222 -6.59 20.39 -9.41
N SER A 223 -6.90 21.55 -10.02
CA SER A 223 -6.13 22.78 -9.84
C SER A 223 -6.21 23.37 -8.42
N ASP A 224 -7.31 23.10 -7.71
CA ASP A 224 -7.52 23.54 -6.32
C ASP A 224 -7.08 22.47 -5.29
N ASN A 225 -6.39 21.41 -5.70
CA ASN A 225 -6.03 20.26 -4.84
C ASN A 225 -7.24 19.69 -4.08
N ASN A 226 -8.39 19.60 -4.74
CA ASN A 226 -9.68 19.26 -4.15
C ASN A 226 -10.22 17.89 -4.60
N ALA A 227 -9.33 16.97 -4.96
CA ALA A 227 -9.70 15.65 -5.45
C ALA A 227 -10.57 14.84 -4.46
N GLY A 228 -10.41 15.05 -3.15
CA GLY A 228 -11.24 14.39 -2.15
C GLY A 228 -12.70 14.79 -2.23
N ALA A 229 -12.99 16.09 -2.35
CA ALA A 229 -14.37 16.55 -2.55
C ALA A 229 -14.95 16.09 -3.90
N PHE A 230 -14.10 15.94 -4.92
CA PHE A 230 -14.51 15.41 -6.22
C PHE A 230 -15.04 13.97 -6.10
N PHE A 231 -14.24 13.07 -5.53
CA PHE A 231 -14.62 11.66 -5.39
C PHE A 231 -15.72 11.44 -4.35
N GLU A 232 -15.74 12.23 -3.28
CA GLU A 232 -16.81 12.16 -2.27
C GLU A 232 -18.18 12.46 -2.90
N ARG A 233 -18.25 13.52 -3.72
CA ARG A 233 -19.50 13.92 -4.37
C ARG A 233 -19.98 12.89 -5.40
N LEU A 234 -19.08 12.08 -5.95
CA LEU A 234 -19.39 10.96 -6.84
C LEU A 234 -19.70 9.66 -6.09
N GLY A 235 -19.40 9.58 -4.79
CA GLY A 235 -19.48 8.34 -4.01
C GLY A 235 -18.38 7.33 -4.35
N ASP A 236 -17.26 7.80 -4.89
CA ASP A 236 -16.17 6.99 -5.44
C ASP A 236 -14.94 6.92 -4.49
N LEU A 237 -15.07 7.42 -3.26
CA LEU A 237 -14.02 7.27 -2.25
C LEU A 237 -13.92 5.82 -1.75
N VAL A 238 -12.70 5.36 -1.53
CA VAL A 238 -12.43 4.07 -0.92
C VAL A 238 -12.21 4.29 0.58
N THR A 239 -13.21 3.93 1.39
CA THR A 239 -13.15 4.05 2.85
C THR A 239 -13.00 2.68 3.48
N THR A 240 -11.82 2.39 4.02
CA THR A 240 -11.50 1.14 4.70
C THR A 240 -11.58 1.25 6.23
N GLY A 241 -11.53 2.47 6.76
CA GLY A 241 -11.10 2.73 8.15
C GLY A 241 -9.58 2.49 8.31
N PRO A 242 -8.99 2.76 9.50
CA PRO A 242 -7.56 2.56 9.74
C PRO A 242 -7.21 1.08 9.58
N THR A 243 -6.24 0.77 8.71
CA THR A 243 -5.82 -0.62 8.45
C THR A 243 -4.80 -1.16 9.43
N CYS A 244 -4.17 -0.26 10.20
CA CYS A 244 -3.13 -0.56 11.17
C CYS A 244 -1.91 -1.30 10.56
N THR A 245 -1.68 -1.14 9.25
CA THR A 245 -0.51 -1.61 8.50
C THR A 245 -0.25 -0.64 7.34
N ASN A 246 1.00 -0.27 7.08
CA ASN A 246 1.36 0.60 5.94
C ASN A 246 2.48 -0.08 5.14
N VAL A 247 2.26 -0.23 3.83
CA VAL A 247 3.21 -0.67 2.80
C VAL A 247 3.06 0.20 1.53
N ASN A 248 2.84 1.50 1.72
CA ASN A 248 2.72 2.55 0.70
C ASN A 248 1.48 2.42 -0.19
N ASP A 249 1.48 3.12 -1.33
CA ASP A 249 0.37 3.16 -2.27
C ASP A 249 0.17 1.82 -3.01
N PHE A 250 -1.09 1.44 -3.20
CA PHE A 250 -1.51 0.32 -4.02
C PHE A 250 -2.46 0.76 -5.14
N ARG A 251 -2.12 0.46 -6.40
CA ARG A 251 -2.90 0.83 -7.60
C ARG A 251 -3.27 -0.39 -8.47
N ALA A 252 -4.56 -0.59 -8.80
CA ALA A 252 -5.06 -1.77 -9.54
C ALA A 252 -6.42 -1.59 -10.27
N ARG A 253 -7.03 -2.67 -10.82
CA ARG A 253 -8.39 -2.72 -11.43
C ARG A 253 -9.36 -3.57 -10.55
N ALA A 254 -10.62 -3.13 -10.40
CA ALA A 254 -11.37 -3.19 -9.13
C ALA A 254 -12.48 -4.27 -8.95
N ALA A 255 -12.16 -5.56 -8.88
CA ALA A 255 -13.09 -6.53 -8.24
C ALA A 255 -12.36 -7.74 -7.64
N ALA A 256 -11.44 -8.32 -8.40
CA ALA A 256 -10.62 -9.43 -7.96
C ALA A 256 -9.75 -9.05 -6.74
N VAL A 257 -9.23 -7.81 -6.72
CA VAL A 257 -8.43 -7.24 -5.62
C VAL A 257 -9.14 -7.34 -4.27
N CYS A 258 -10.45 -7.07 -4.22
CA CYS A 258 -11.20 -7.16 -2.98
C CYS A 258 -11.29 -8.61 -2.46
N HIS A 259 -11.44 -9.59 -3.34
CA HIS A 259 -11.42 -11.00 -2.94
C HIS A 259 -10.04 -11.49 -2.47
N VAL A 260 -8.95 -10.88 -2.92
CA VAL A 260 -7.59 -11.19 -2.45
C VAL A 260 -7.22 -10.47 -1.18
N ALA A 261 -7.51 -9.18 -1.07
CA ALA A 261 -7.36 -8.48 0.20
C ALA A 261 -8.16 -9.21 1.29
N ARG A 262 -9.35 -9.75 0.96
CA ARG A 262 -10.10 -10.63 1.86
C ARG A 262 -9.33 -11.88 2.26
N SER A 263 -8.73 -12.61 1.31
CA SER A 263 -8.01 -13.85 1.61
C SER A 263 -6.73 -13.61 2.42
N VAL A 264 -6.06 -12.47 2.19
CA VAL A 264 -4.93 -11.98 2.97
C VAL A 264 -5.37 -11.63 4.40
N CYS A 265 -6.48 -10.91 4.58
CA CYS A 265 -7.04 -10.61 5.90
C CYS A 265 -7.37 -11.88 6.68
N ARG A 266 -7.99 -12.88 6.03
CA ARG A 266 -8.29 -14.17 6.69
C ARG A 266 -7.04 -14.99 6.99
N ARG A 267 -5.97 -14.85 6.19
CA ARG A 267 -4.69 -15.51 6.45
C ARG A 267 -3.96 -14.85 7.63
N ALA A 268 -3.96 -13.52 7.68
CA ALA A 268 -3.46 -12.76 8.82
C ALA A 268 -4.24 -13.10 10.09
N GLU A 269 -5.57 -13.17 10.02
CA GLU A 269 -6.44 -13.60 11.12
C GLU A 269 -6.09 -15.00 11.64
N ARG A 270 -5.86 -15.98 10.74
CA ARG A 270 -5.44 -17.34 11.13
C ARG A 270 -4.07 -17.37 11.80
N ARG A 271 -3.11 -16.61 11.27
CA ARG A 271 -1.79 -16.47 11.89
C ARG A 271 -1.87 -15.81 13.27
N LEU A 272 -2.71 -14.79 13.41
CA LEU A 272 -2.97 -14.13 14.68
C LEU A 272 -3.65 -15.07 15.70
N CYS A 273 -4.47 -16.01 15.22
CA CYS A 273 -5.08 -17.05 16.06
C CYS A 273 -4.13 -18.21 16.39
N SER A 274 -3.07 -18.42 15.59
CA SER A 274 -2.10 -19.51 15.79
C SER A 274 -0.87 -19.09 16.61
N ILE A 275 -0.74 -17.82 16.96
CA ILE A 275 0.21 -17.36 17.98
C ILE A 275 -0.34 -17.85 19.33
N ASP A 276 0.29 -18.88 19.88
CA ASP A 276 -0.02 -19.52 21.15
C ASP A 276 1.26 -19.57 21.98
N ASP A 277 1.67 -18.39 22.43
CA ASP A 277 2.98 -18.17 23.05
C ASP A 277 2.82 -17.60 24.47
N GLY A 278 1.63 -17.75 25.08
CA GLY A 278 1.34 -17.22 26.42
C GLY A 278 1.19 -15.69 26.51
N HIS A 279 1.26 -14.97 25.39
CA HIS A 279 1.05 -13.52 25.33
C HIS A 279 -0.34 -13.16 24.76
N PRO A 280 -1.11 -12.28 25.43
CA PRO A 280 -2.44 -11.92 24.95
C PRO A 280 -2.35 -11.07 23.67
N VAL A 281 -2.80 -11.63 22.56
CA VAL A 281 -3.00 -10.92 21.30
C VAL A 281 -4.09 -9.86 21.47
N ASN A 282 -3.84 -8.64 20.99
CA ASN A 282 -4.80 -7.53 21.08
C ASN A 282 -6.16 -7.93 20.48
N PRO A 283 -7.25 -7.96 21.29
CA PRO A 283 -8.58 -8.35 20.81
C PRO A 283 -9.12 -7.43 19.70
N ALA A 284 -8.67 -6.18 19.64
CA ALA A 284 -9.05 -5.23 18.60
C ALA A 284 -8.51 -5.64 17.22
N SER A 285 -7.26 -6.11 17.14
CA SER A 285 -6.63 -6.56 15.88
C SER A 285 -7.32 -7.79 15.29
N ARG A 286 -7.77 -8.72 16.14
CA ARG A 286 -8.58 -9.88 15.71
C ARG A 286 -9.93 -9.45 15.15
N ARG A 287 -10.67 -8.61 15.90
CA ARG A 287 -11.96 -8.08 15.46
C ARG A 287 -11.84 -7.27 14.16
N TYR A 288 -10.75 -6.53 14.02
CA TYR A 288 -10.45 -5.74 12.84
C TYR A 288 -10.23 -6.62 11.60
N LEU A 289 -9.29 -7.57 11.65
CA LEU A 289 -9.00 -8.46 10.52
C LEU A 289 -10.22 -9.29 10.10
N ASN A 290 -11.01 -9.75 11.08
CA ASN A 290 -12.26 -10.46 10.85
C ASN A 290 -13.24 -9.57 10.05
N ARG A 291 -13.49 -8.35 10.53
CA ARG A 291 -14.46 -7.43 9.92
C ARG A 291 -13.99 -6.83 8.59
N LEU A 292 -12.69 -6.60 8.44
CA LEU A 292 -12.08 -6.17 7.19
C LEU A 292 -12.27 -7.24 6.11
N SER A 293 -12.15 -8.52 6.45
CA SER A 293 -12.41 -9.60 5.50
C SER A 293 -13.87 -9.64 5.03
N ASP A 294 -14.83 -9.33 5.91
CA ASP A 294 -16.26 -9.24 5.56
C ASP A 294 -16.53 -8.02 4.67
N LEU A 295 -15.93 -6.88 4.98
CA LEU A 295 -16.05 -5.66 4.18
C LEU A 295 -15.52 -5.89 2.76
N LEU A 296 -14.35 -6.51 2.64
CA LEU A 296 -13.73 -6.83 1.37
C LEU A 296 -14.54 -7.84 0.55
N PHE A 297 -15.29 -8.73 1.20
CA PHE A 297 -16.27 -9.59 0.54
C PHE A 297 -17.46 -8.79 -0.02
N VAL A 298 -18.02 -7.86 0.75
CA VAL A 298 -19.15 -7.02 0.33
C VAL A 298 -18.74 -6.05 -0.78
N MET A 299 -17.53 -5.48 -0.70
CA MET A 299 -17.00 -4.58 -1.74
C MET A 299 -16.79 -5.32 -3.06
N ALA A 300 -16.21 -6.54 -3.03
CA ALA A 300 -16.03 -7.34 -4.24
C ALA A 300 -17.36 -7.60 -4.98
N ARG A 301 -18.41 -7.94 -4.24
CA ARG A 301 -19.75 -8.19 -4.80
C ARG A 301 -20.43 -6.92 -5.29
N SER A 302 -20.25 -5.82 -4.57
CA SER A 302 -20.80 -4.52 -4.96
C SER A 302 -20.15 -4.01 -6.24
N LEU A 303 -18.84 -4.21 -6.39
CA LEU A 303 -18.08 -3.87 -7.58
C LEU A 303 -18.45 -4.76 -8.78
N ASN A 304 -18.63 -6.07 -8.59
CA ASN A 304 -19.17 -6.96 -9.62
C ASN A 304 -20.55 -6.50 -10.11
N ARG A 305 -21.44 -6.16 -9.17
CA ARG A 305 -22.79 -5.68 -9.48
C ARG A 305 -22.78 -4.36 -10.24
N ALA A 306 -21.93 -3.42 -9.85
CA ALA A 306 -21.75 -2.15 -10.54
C ALA A 306 -21.17 -2.33 -11.95
N ALA A 307 -20.34 -3.35 -12.16
CA ALA A 307 -19.79 -3.73 -13.46
C ALA A 307 -20.75 -4.56 -14.33
N GLY A 308 -22.00 -4.78 -13.90
CA GLY A 308 -22.97 -5.62 -14.60
C GLY A 308 -22.58 -7.10 -14.69
N THR A 309 -21.61 -7.53 -13.88
CA THR A 309 -21.08 -8.89 -13.87
C THR A 309 -21.82 -9.69 -12.77
N PRO A 310 -22.57 -10.75 -13.12
CA PRO A 310 -23.24 -11.57 -12.13
C PRO A 310 -22.21 -12.33 -11.28
N ASP A 311 -22.47 -12.43 -9.97
CA ASP A 311 -21.66 -13.30 -9.11
C ASP A 311 -21.78 -14.75 -9.59
N VAL A 312 -20.65 -15.44 -9.71
CA VAL A 312 -20.63 -16.87 -9.99
C VAL A 312 -21.13 -17.61 -8.74
N LEU A 313 -22.37 -18.10 -8.80
CA LEU A 313 -22.94 -18.92 -7.73
C LEU A 313 -22.27 -20.29 -7.75
N TRP A 314 -21.79 -20.72 -6.59
CA TRP A 314 -21.21 -22.05 -6.43
C TRP A 314 -22.30 -23.12 -6.65
N GLN A 315 -22.15 -23.93 -7.70
CA GLN A 315 -23.01 -25.08 -7.98
C GLN A 315 -22.44 -26.32 -7.29
N ARG A 316 -23.26 -26.94 -6.46
CA ARG A 316 -22.89 -28.12 -5.67
C ARG A 316 -23.44 -29.35 -6.39
N ASP A 317 -22.64 -29.96 -7.25
CA ASP A 317 -22.99 -31.27 -7.84
C ASP A 317 -22.94 -32.33 -6.74
N PHE A 318 -24.11 -32.68 -6.21
CA PHE A 318 -24.32 -33.90 -5.44
C PHE A 318 -24.69 -35.05 -6.38
N SER A 319 -23.87 -35.33 -7.38
CA SER A 319 -23.91 -36.61 -8.09
C SER A 319 -22.80 -37.48 -7.53
N SER A 320 -23.10 -38.17 -6.42
CA SER A 320 -22.27 -39.29 -5.98
C SER A 320 -22.13 -40.28 -7.15
N PRO A 321 -20.95 -40.92 -7.34
CA PRO A 321 -20.87 -42.07 -8.22
C PRO A 321 -21.87 -43.11 -7.69
N LYS A 322 -22.85 -43.51 -8.51
CA LYS A 322 -23.62 -44.73 -8.20
C LYS A 322 -22.60 -45.87 -8.18
N GLU A 323 -22.45 -46.50 -7.03
CA GLU A 323 -21.78 -47.80 -6.95
C GLU A 323 -22.48 -48.74 -7.94
N PRO A 324 -21.73 -49.59 -8.67
CA PRO A 324 -22.35 -50.57 -9.56
C PRO A 324 -23.22 -51.51 -8.72
N GLU A 325 -24.50 -51.61 -9.06
CA GLU A 325 -25.39 -52.63 -8.52
C GLU A 325 -24.77 -54.00 -8.83
N ASP A 326 -24.34 -54.71 -7.78
CA ASP A 326 -23.94 -56.11 -7.87
C ASP A 326 -25.12 -56.90 -8.42
N SER A 327 -24.93 -57.43 -9.62
CA SER A 327 -25.80 -58.39 -10.26
C SER A 327 -25.71 -59.75 -9.55
N ASN A 328 -26.88 -60.32 -9.25
CA ASN A 328 -27.19 -61.74 -8.99
C ASN A 328 -26.93 -62.32 -7.59
N ALA A 329 -28.01 -62.50 -6.81
CA ALA A 329 -28.59 -63.81 -6.45
C ALA A 329 -29.87 -63.64 -5.62
#